data_AF-A0A8S1X8X6-F1
#
_entry.id   AF-A0A8S1X8X6-F1
#
_cell.length_a   1.000
_cell.length_b   1.000
_cell.length_c   1.000
_cell.angle_alpha   90.00
_cell.angle_beta   90.00
_cell.angle_gamma   90.00
#
_symmetry.space_group_name_H-M   'P 1'
#
loop_
_entity.id
_entity.type
_entity.pdbx_description
1 polymer ?
#
loop_
_entity_poly.entity_id
_entity_poly.type
_entity_poly.pdbx_seq_one_letter_code
_entity_poly.pdbx_strand_id
1 'polypeptide(L)'
;MDKIKSLNIDFAQYQTDYLRPIPNIVISDPLWNDNIFLMNVQWNYTLEINQDKLSQVKEIIQKTCTTEINDEEQRLLFDYLSNEKDLLKNCGFTCQRLPIIIEKNKEIAHFLLIQICNLEGFEEFLEVFIQIDVTQNTLELFAQLFGELKLPQEYITQYINYCIDFCNNIKEKQQQNKLVRFVSVFIQQMLKQKAFVTKDILTDLQAFCIEFSKVGEVSKLFKLVKGQEPTTQ
;
A
#
# COMPACT_ATOMS: atom_id res chain seq x y z
N MET A 1 -43.33 55.75 13.25
CA MET A 1 -44.09 54.84 14.12
C MET A 1 -45.07 54.11 13.22
N ASP A 2 -44.71 52.95 12.70
CA ASP A 2 -45.62 52.10 11.95
C ASP A 2 -45.62 50.72 12.58
N LYS A 3 -46.76 50.36 13.19
CA LYS A 3 -47.00 49.10 13.88
C LYS A 3 -47.06 47.98 12.84
N ILE A 4 -46.09 47.06 12.89
CA ILE A 4 -46.18 45.78 12.18
C ILE A 4 -47.30 44.98 12.87
N LYS A 5 -48.45 44.83 12.18
CA LYS A 5 -49.50 43.89 12.58
C LYS A 5 -48.93 42.47 12.45
N SER A 6 -48.83 41.76 13.57
CA SER A 6 -48.57 40.32 13.59
C SER A 6 -49.68 39.61 12.83
N LEU A 7 -49.35 38.92 11.74
CA LEU A 7 -50.24 37.92 11.15
C LEU A 7 -50.36 36.77 12.15
N ASN A 8 -51.51 36.67 12.82
CA ASN A 8 -51.92 35.46 13.54
C ASN A 8 -52.23 34.38 12.50
N ILE A 9 -51.23 33.57 12.16
CA ILE A 9 -51.44 32.34 11.40
C ILE A 9 -51.88 31.29 12.43
N ASP A 10 -53.16 30.95 12.38
CA ASP A 10 -53.75 29.93 13.24
C ASP A 10 -53.39 28.54 12.70
N PHE A 11 -52.34 27.94 13.27
CA PHE A 11 -51.86 26.61 12.87
C PHE A 11 -52.85 25.47 13.20
N ALA A 12 -53.95 25.75 13.91
CA ALA A 12 -54.98 24.76 14.24
C ALA A 12 -55.75 24.25 13.00
N GLN A 13 -55.68 24.96 11.87
CA GLN A 13 -56.37 24.56 10.63
C GLN A 13 -55.62 23.48 9.82
N TYR A 14 -54.40 23.10 10.22
CA TYR A 14 -53.59 22.09 9.54
C TYR A 14 -53.44 20.79 10.34
N GLN A 15 -54.39 20.48 11.22
CA GLN A 15 -54.34 19.23 11.97
C GLN A 15 -54.89 18.09 11.09
N THR A 16 -54.00 17.21 10.64
CA THR A 16 -54.39 15.97 9.96
C THR A 16 -55.13 15.08 10.94
N ASP A 17 -56.35 14.68 10.60
CA ASP A 17 -57.12 13.69 11.36
C ASP A 17 -56.27 12.41 11.51
N TYR A 18 -55.92 12.07 12.75
CA TYR A 18 -55.21 10.84 13.02
C TYR A 18 -56.13 9.65 12.67
N LEU A 19 -55.92 9.02 11.51
CA LEU A 19 -56.65 7.84 11.01
C LEU A 19 -56.49 6.57 11.88
N ARG A 20 -55.99 6.72 13.11
CA ARG A 20 -55.81 5.65 14.08
C ARG A 20 -56.29 6.13 15.44
N PRO A 21 -57.15 5.37 16.13
CA PRO A 21 -57.65 5.75 17.45
C PRO A 21 -56.47 5.95 18.41
N ILE A 22 -56.61 6.94 19.29
CA ILE A 22 -55.64 7.22 20.34
C ILE A 22 -55.47 5.92 21.16
N PRO A 23 -54.25 5.39 21.32
CA PRO A 23 -54.04 4.16 22.08
C PRO A 23 -54.61 4.31 23.49
N ASN A 24 -55.32 3.29 23.99
CA ASN A 24 -55.76 3.27 25.38
C ASN A 24 -54.53 3.29 26.30
N ILE A 25 -54.27 4.44 26.93
CA ILE A 25 -53.26 4.57 27.95
C ILE A 25 -53.80 3.86 29.18
N VAL A 26 -53.34 2.63 29.41
CA VAL A 26 -53.57 1.94 30.68
C VAL A 26 -52.81 2.74 31.74
N ILE A 27 -53.53 3.50 32.57
CA ILE A 27 -52.96 4.13 33.77
C ILE A 27 -52.84 3.02 34.84
N SER A 28 -51.95 2.06 34.58
CA SER A 28 -51.44 1.20 35.64
C SER A 28 -50.38 2.01 36.37
N ASP A 29 -50.63 2.25 37.65
CA ASP A 29 -49.71 2.84 38.61
C ASP A 29 -48.29 2.33 38.33
N PRO A 30 -47.32 3.20 37.96
CA PRO A 30 -46.03 2.72 37.60
C PRO A 30 -45.27 2.53 38.91
N LEU A 31 -45.53 1.40 39.57
CA LEU A 31 -44.40 0.64 40.10
C LEU A 31 -43.57 0.27 38.87
N TRP A 32 -42.79 1.24 38.38
CA TRP A 32 -41.63 0.99 37.55
C TRP A 32 -40.90 -0.08 38.33
N ASN A 33 -41.00 -1.30 37.84
CA ASN A 33 -40.20 -2.37 38.40
C ASN A 33 -38.77 -1.85 38.17
N ASP A 34 -38.09 -1.41 39.22
CA ASP A 34 -36.68 -1.00 39.24
C ASP A 34 -35.73 -2.17 38.85
N ASN A 35 -36.29 -3.16 38.18
CA ASN A 35 -35.62 -4.15 37.37
C ASN A 35 -35.72 -3.78 35.88
N ILE A 36 -35.64 -2.49 35.55
CA ILE A 36 -34.68 -2.12 34.50
C ILE A 36 -33.32 -2.41 35.10
N PHE A 37 -32.99 -3.71 35.24
CA PHE A 37 -31.63 -4.14 34.98
C PHE A 37 -31.30 -3.37 33.73
N LEU A 38 -30.41 -2.40 33.86
CA LEU A 38 -29.73 -1.77 32.74
C LEU A 38 -29.36 -2.95 31.85
N MET A 39 -30.19 -3.23 30.84
CA MET A 39 -29.73 -3.94 29.67
C MET A 39 -28.75 -2.92 29.15
N ASN A 40 -27.52 -3.09 29.62
CA ASN A 40 -26.36 -2.39 29.18
C ASN A 40 -26.45 -2.60 27.69
N VAL A 41 -26.93 -1.59 26.96
CA VAL A 41 -26.98 -1.62 25.51
C VAL A 41 -25.51 -1.56 25.13
N GLN A 42 -24.88 -2.72 25.18
CA GLN A 42 -23.51 -2.89 24.77
C GLN A 42 -23.60 -2.97 23.27
N TRP A 43 -23.06 -1.95 22.61
CA TRP A 43 -22.73 -2.06 21.21
C TRP A 43 -21.91 -3.32 21.03
N ASN A 44 -22.50 -4.30 20.36
CA ASN A 44 -21.78 -5.51 20.04
C ASN A 44 -20.91 -5.19 18.82
N TYR A 45 -19.67 -4.79 19.06
CA TYR A 45 -18.68 -4.52 18.02
C TYR A 45 -18.42 -5.73 17.10
N THR A 46 -18.91 -6.93 17.45
CA THR A 46 -18.86 -8.13 16.59
C THR A 46 -20.03 -8.25 15.61
N LEU A 47 -21.07 -7.39 15.69
CA LEU A 47 -22.17 -7.38 14.71
C LEU A 47 -21.83 -6.59 13.42
N GLU A 48 -20.71 -5.87 13.41
CA GLU A 48 -20.17 -5.20 12.23
C GLU A 48 -19.13 -6.09 11.51
N ILE A 49 -19.36 -7.41 11.49
CA ILE A 49 -18.69 -8.26 10.50
C ILE A 49 -19.31 -7.86 9.16
N ASN A 50 -18.66 -6.91 8.49
CA ASN A 50 -19.01 -6.55 7.13
C ASN A 50 -18.94 -7.84 6.29
N GLN A 51 -20.09 -8.44 6.00
CA GLN A 51 -20.18 -9.65 5.17
C GLN A 51 -19.78 -9.37 3.72
N ASP A 52 -19.71 -8.09 3.33
CA ASP A 52 -19.21 -7.69 2.04
C ASP A 52 -17.70 -7.95 1.94
N LYS A 53 -17.31 -8.78 0.98
CA LYS A 53 -15.91 -9.16 0.72
C LYS A 53 -15.03 -7.92 0.54
N LEU A 54 -15.55 -6.88 -0.09
CA LEU A 54 -14.84 -5.63 -0.33
C LEU A 54 -14.45 -4.92 0.97
N SER A 55 -15.35 -4.91 1.96
CA SER A 55 -15.10 -4.28 3.25
C SER A 55 -14.04 -5.04 4.04
N GLN A 56 -14.05 -6.38 3.99
CA GLN A 56 -13.00 -7.21 4.60
C GLN A 56 -11.64 -6.94 3.95
N VAL A 57 -11.58 -6.87 2.62
CA VAL A 57 -10.34 -6.52 1.89
C VAL A 57 -9.84 -5.13 2.29
N LYS A 58 -10.72 -4.13 2.39
CA LYS A 58 -10.36 -2.77 2.82
C LYS A 58 -9.84 -2.74 4.26
N GLU A 59 -10.48 -3.48 5.16
CA GLU A 59 -10.05 -3.59 6.55
C GLU A 59 -8.65 -4.24 6.64
N ILE A 60 -8.42 -5.32 5.90
CA ILE A 60 -7.12 -5.98 5.83
C ILE A 60 -6.07 -5.02 5.26
N ILE A 61 -6.35 -4.29 4.18
CA ILE A 61 -5.43 -3.28 3.62
C ILE A 61 -5.19 -2.12 4.59
N GLN A 62 -6.15 -1.77 5.43
CA GLN A 62 -5.91 -0.77 6.48
C GLN A 62 -5.04 -1.34 7.61
N LYS A 63 -5.22 -2.61 7.95
CA LYS A 63 -4.35 -3.33 8.88
C LYS A 63 -2.93 -3.48 8.34
N THR A 64 -2.72 -3.72 7.04
CA THR A 64 -1.37 -3.85 6.43
C THR A 64 -0.52 -2.59 6.67
N CYS A 65 -1.18 -1.42 6.73
CA CYS A 65 -0.53 -0.14 6.95
C CYS A 65 -0.13 0.06 8.43
N THR A 66 -0.80 -0.63 9.36
CA THR A 66 -0.64 -0.40 10.82
C THR A 66 0.18 -1.49 11.48
N THR A 67 -0.06 -2.76 11.16
CA THR A 67 0.55 -3.93 11.81
C THR A 67 1.04 -4.95 10.79
N GLU A 68 1.91 -5.85 11.23
CA GLU A 68 2.20 -7.09 10.50
C GLU A 68 0.93 -7.98 10.53
N ILE A 69 0.60 -8.57 9.39
CA ILE A 69 -0.64 -9.35 9.22
C ILE A 69 -0.38 -10.82 9.49
N ASN A 70 -1.40 -11.51 10.00
CA ASN A 70 -1.34 -12.95 10.21
C ASN A 70 -1.40 -13.72 8.89
N ASP A 71 -0.70 -14.86 8.80
CA ASP A 71 -0.63 -15.69 7.59
C ASP A 71 -2.03 -16.11 7.06
N GLU A 72 -3.00 -16.29 7.97
CA GLU A 72 -4.38 -16.64 7.61
C GLU A 72 -5.11 -15.51 6.90
N GLU A 73 -4.99 -14.27 7.40
CA GLU A 73 -5.59 -13.08 6.78
C GLU A 73 -4.93 -12.78 5.42
N GLN A 74 -3.61 -13.02 5.31
CA GLN A 74 -2.89 -12.90 4.05
C GLN A 74 -3.42 -13.89 2.99
N ARG A 75 -3.63 -15.16 3.36
CA ARG A 75 -4.19 -16.16 2.44
C ARG A 75 -5.60 -15.81 2.01
N LEU A 76 -6.43 -15.33 2.93
CA LEU A 76 -7.78 -14.87 2.64
C LEU A 76 -7.77 -13.72 1.62
N LEU A 77 -6.89 -12.74 1.82
CA LEU A 77 -6.72 -11.61 0.90
C LEU A 77 -6.32 -12.08 -0.50
N PHE A 78 -5.38 -13.02 -0.60
CA PHE A 78 -4.92 -13.56 -1.88
C PHE A 78 -6.02 -14.32 -2.61
N ASP A 79 -6.83 -15.11 -1.90
CA ASP A 79 -7.96 -15.82 -2.49
C ASP A 79 -9.05 -14.86 -3.01
N TYR A 80 -9.43 -13.86 -2.21
CA TYR A 80 -10.43 -12.87 -2.62
C TYR A 80 -10.00 -12.06 -3.84
N LEU A 81 -8.75 -11.61 -3.88
CA LEU A 81 -8.25 -10.78 -4.98
C LEU A 81 -7.92 -11.58 -6.24
N SER A 82 -7.58 -12.87 -6.13
CA SER A 82 -7.35 -13.73 -7.30
C SER A 82 -8.64 -14.03 -8.06
N ASN A 83 -9.77 -14.08 -7.35
CA ASN A 83 -11.05 -14.50 -7.91
C ASN A 83 -11.86 -13.33 -8.51
N GLU A 84 -11.77 -12.11 -7.95
CA GLU A 84 -12.63 -10.99 -8.33
C GLU A 84 -11.85 -9.70 -8.68
N LYS A 85 -11.73 -9.39 -9.98
CA LYS A 85 -11.04 -8.19 -10.49
C LYS A 85 -11.71 -6.86 -10.07
N ASP A 86 -13.01 -6.87 -9.80
CA ASP A 86 -13.74 -5.68 -9.36
C ASP A 86 -13.39 -5.26 -7.92
N LEU A 87 -12.99 -6.22 -7.08
CA LEU A 87 -12.49 -5.93 -5.74
C LEU A 87 -11.15 -5.20 -5.80
N LEU A 88 -10.28 -5.56 -6.75
CA LEU A 88 -8.96 -4.97 -6.92
C LEU A 88 -9.04 -3.46 -7.22
N LYS A 89 -10.00 -3.03 -8.03
CA LYS A 89 -10.22 -1.60 -8.33
C LYS A 89 -10.68 -0.81 -7.11
N ASN A 90 -11.46 -1.44 -6.23
CA ASN A 90 -12.11 -0.79 -5.10
C ASN A 90 -11.41 -1.03 -3.76
N CYS A 91 -10.31 -1.80 -3.75
CA CYS A 91 -9.63 -2.24 -2.52
C CYS A 91 -9.03 -1.10 -1.69
N GLY A 92 -8.92 0.11 -2.25
CA GLY A 92 -8.32 1.27 -1.58
C GLY A 92 -6.79 1.19 -1.51
N PHE A 93 -6.18 0.40 -2.41
CA PHE A 93 -4.75 0.44 -2.65
C PHE A 93 -4.42 1.69 -3.47
N THR A 94 -3.63 2.57 -2.87
CA THR A 94 -3.24 3.87 -3.44
C THR A 94 -1.72 3.98 -3.41
N CYS A 95 -1.14 4.70 -4.38
CA CYS A 95 0.30 4.98 -4.48
C CYS A 95 0.91 5.47 -3.16
N GLN A 96 0.19 6.29 -2.38
CA GLN A 96 0.64 6.81 -1.09
C GLN A 96 0.82 5.75 0.01
N ARG A 97 0.07 4.65 -0.07
CA ARG A 97 0.13 3.55 0.92
C ARG A 97 1.19 2.52 0.58
N LEU A 98 1.61 2.45 -0.68
CA LEU A 98 2.61 1.48 -1.15
C LEU A 98 3.88 1.49 -0.28
N PRO A 99 4.54 2.63 0.00
CA PRO A 99 5.77 2.64 0.80
C PRO A 99 5.59 1.97 2.16
N ILE A 100 4.50 2.30 2.86
CA ILE A 100 4.17 1.80 4.20
C ILE A 100 3.94 0.28 4.15
N ILE A 101 3.27 -0.20 3.12
CA ILE A 101 3.00 -1.63 2.94
C ILE A 101 4.29 -2.38 2.61
N ILE A 102 5.20 -1.83 1.81
CA ILE A 102 6.50 -2.45 1.50
C ILE A 102 7.35 -2.64 2.75
N GLU A 103 7.38 -1.64 3.64
CA GLU A 103 8.17 -1.71 4.87
C GLU A 103 7.68 -2.79 5.83
N LYS A 104 6.35 -2.93 5.99
CA LYS A 104 5.76 -3.87 6.95
C LYS A 104 5.50 -5.26 6.38
N ASN A 105 4.97 -5.34 5.16
CA ASN A 105 4.41 -6.56 4.59
C ASN A 105 4.76 -6.68 3.08
N LYS A 106 6.04 -6.97 2.78
CA LYS A 106 6.55 -7.01 1.39
C LYS A 106 5.81 -8.00 0.49
N GLU A 107 5.41 -9.16 1.01
CA GLU A 107 4.73 -10.21 0.23
C GLU A 107 3.34 -9.77 -0.25
N ILE A 108 2.65 -8.96 0.58
CA ILE A 108 1.36 -8.38 0.21
C ILE A 108 1.55 -7.31 -0.85
N ALA A 109 2.57 -6.45 -0.71
CA ALA A 109 2.91 -5.47 -1.73
C ALA A 109 3.23 -6.13 -3.08
N HIS A 110 4.04 -7.20 -3.07
CA HIS A 110 4.37 -8.00 -4.25
C HIS A 110 3.12 -8.53 -4.96
N PHE A 111 2.27 -9.25 -4.22
CA PHE A 111 1.05 -9.81 -4.75
C PHE A 111 0.13 -8.71 -5.34
N LEU A 112 -0.09 -7.62 -4.61
CA LEU A 112 -0.95 -6.53 -5.07
C LEU A 112 -0.42 -5.91 -6.38
N LEU A 113 0.89 -5.63 -6.45
CA LEU A 113 1.53 -5.06 -7.63
C LEU A 113 1.43 -5.96 -8.87
N ILE A 114 1.54 -7.28 -8.70
CA ILE A 114 1.32 -8.23 -9.79
C ILE A 114 -0.13 -8.20 -10.27
N GLN A 115 -1.09 -8.16 -9.33
CA GLN A 115 -2.51 -8.17 -9.71
C GLN A 115 -2.89 -6.90 -10.48
N ILE A 116 -2.34 -5.73 -10.11
CA ILE A 116 -2.64 -4.45 -10.77
C ILE A 116 -1.81 -4.20 -12.04
N CYS A 117 -0.87 -5.07 -12.42
CA CYS A 117 0.04 -4.81 -13.54
C CYS A 117 -0.68 -4.61 -14.89
N ASN A 118 -1.86 -5.22 -15.04
CA ASN A 118 -2.69 -5.10 -16.25
C ASN A 118 -3.75 -4.00 -16.15
N LEU A 119 -3.80 -3.25 -15.04
CA LEU A 119 -4.73 -2.14 -14.86
C LEU A 119 -4.11 -0.82 -15.35
N GLU A 120 -4.97 0.07 -15.83
CA GLU A 120 -4.59 1.44 -16.13
C GLU A 120 -4.09 2.13 -14.84
N GLY A 121 -2.95 2.81 -14.91
CA GLY A 121 -2.32 3.48 -13.77
C GLY A 121 -1.19 2.70 -13.07
N PHE A 122 -0.81 1.51 -13.55
CA PHE A 122 0.34 0.78 -12.99
C PHE A 122 1.65 1.58 -13.03
N GLU A 123 1.85 2.41 -14.06
CA GLU A 123 3.04 3.26 -14.21
C GLU A 123 3.22 4.23 -13.03
N GLU A 124 2.14 4.74 -12.45
CA GLU A 124 2.20 5.61 -11.26
C GLU A 124 2.83 4.88 -10.07
N PHE A 125 2.57 3.58 -9.92
CA PHE A 125 3.20 2.79 -8.87
C PHE A 125 4.69 2.56 -9.12
N LEU A 126 5.13 2.49 -10.39
CA LEU A 126 6.55 2.42 -10.73
C LEU A 126 7.28 3.74 -10.44
N GLU A 127 6.63 4.87 -10.70
CA GLU A 127 7.20 6.19 -10.37
C GLU A 127 7.42 6.37 -8.86
N VAL A 128 6.53 5.82 -8.03
CA VAL A 128 6.65 5.85 -6.57
C VAL A 128 7.94 5.17 -6.10
N PHE A 129 8.45 4.15 -6.77
CA PHE A 129 9.73 3.51 -6.38
C PHE A 129 10.92 4.49 -6.41
N ILE A 130 10.89 5.50 -7.27
CA ILE A 130 11.94 6.54 -7.36
C ILE A 130 11.75 7.62 -6.28
N GLN A 131 10.61 7.64 -5.60
CA GLN A 131 10.30 8.58 -4.52
C GLN A 131 10.49 7.97 -3.12
N ILE A 132 10.55 6.64 -3.03
CA ILE A 132 10.74 5.92 -1.76
C ILE A 132 12.23 5.82 -1.42
N ASP A 133 12.55 5.86 -0.13
CA ASP A 133 13.89 5.56 0.37
C ASP A 133 14.35 4.15 0.00
N VAL A 134 15.58 4.02 -0.49
CA VAL A 134 16.13 2.72 -0.86
C VAL A 134 16.37 1.87 0.38
N THR A 135 15.56 0.83 0.56
CA THR A 135 15.67 -0.17 1.63
C THR A 135 15.83 -1.58 1.06
N GLN A 136 16.24 -2.55 1.88
CA GLN A 136 16.32 -3.96 1.45
C GLN A 136 14.98 -4.46 0.89
N ASN A 137 13.86 -4.14 1.55
CA ASN A 137 12.52 -4.56 1.12
C ASN A 137 12.14 -3.98 -0.24
N THR A 138 12.43 -2.69 -0.48
CA THR A 138 12.16 -2.05 -1.78
C THR A 138 13.00 -2.66 -2.91
N LEU A 139 14.27 -2.97 -2.66
CA LEU A 139 15.17 -3.58 -3.63
C LEU A 139 14.76 -5.02 -3.98
N GLU A 140 14.42 -5.82 -2.96
CA GLU A 140 13.95 -7.20 -3.16
C GLU A 140 12.64 -7.23 -3.93
N LEU A 141 11.67 -6.39 -3.54
CA LEU A 141 10.38 -6.30 -4.22
C LEU A 141 10.56 -5.90 -5.69
N PHE A 142 11.34 -4.86 -5.97
CA PHE A 142 11.60 -4.43 -7.34
C PHE A 142 12.27 -5.55 -8.17
N ALA A 143 13.19 -6.30 -7.56
CA ALA A 143 13.84 -7.43 -8.21
C ALA A 143 12.88 -8.58 -8.55
N GLN A 144 11.93 -8.88 -7.67
CA GLN A 144 10.90 -9.90 -7.90
C GLN A 144 9.93 -9.47 -8.99
N LEU A 145 9.45 -8.21 -8.94
CA LEU A 145 8.56 -7.65 -9.96
C LEU A 145 9.21 -7.67 -11.34
N PHE A 146 10.48 -7.32 -11.45
CA PHE A 146 11.20 -7.40 -12.71
C PHE A 146 11.20 -8.83 -13.28
N GLY A 147 11.51 -9.83 -12.45
CA GLY A 147 11.57 -11.22 -12.86
C GLY A 147 10.23 -11.78 -13.35
N GLU A 148 9.13 -11.34 -12.75
CA GLU A 148 7.78 -11.84 -13.06
C GLU A 148 7.08 -11.05 -14.17
N LEU A 149 7.17 -9.72 -14.14
CA LEU A 149 6.45 -8.82 -15.05
C LEU A 149 7.22 -8.48 -16.33
N LYS A 150 8.53 -8.79 -16.41
CA LYS A 150 9.42 -8.46 -17.54
C LYS A 150 9.30 -6.98 -17.92
N LEU A 151 9.45 -6.10 -16.94
CA LEU A 151 9.36 -4.66 -17.12
C LEU A 151 10.37 -4.15 -18.18
N PRO A 152 10.04 -3.07 -18.92
CA PRO A 152 10.98 -2.46 -19.86
C PRO A 152 12.30 -2.05 -19.22
N GLN A 153 13.38 -2.08 -20.01
CA GLN A 153 14.74 -1.83 -19.53
C GLN A 153 14.92 -0.39 -19.03
N GLU A 154 14.12 0.55 -19.54
CA GLU A 154 14.14 1.97 -19.20
C GLU A 154 13.88 2.19 -17.71
N TYR A 155 12.84 1.54 -17.15
CA TYR A 155 12.49 1.66 -15.73
C TYR A 155 13.59 1.11 -14.82
N ILE A 156 14.24 0.02 -15.23
CA ILE A 156 15.33 -0.61 -14.47
C ILE A 156 16.54 0.30 -14.43
N THR A 157 16.89 0.86 -15.60
CA THR A 157 17.99 1.81 -15.76
C THR A 157 17.77 3.03 -14.86
N GLN A 158 16.55 3.59 -14.92
CA GLN A 158 16.18 4.75 -14.12
C GLN A 158 16.26 4.45 -12.61
N TYR A 159 15.76 3.30 -12.17
CA TYR A 159 15.81 2.91 -10.76
C TYR A 159 17.24 2.65 -10.28
N ILE A 160 18.13 2.09 -11.11
CA ILE A 160 19.55 1.90 -10.75
C ILE A 160 20.24 3.24 -10.59
N ASN A 161 20.02 4.17 -11.51
CA ASN A 161 20.59 5.52 -11.41
C ASN A 161 20.11 6.21 -10.14
N TYR A 162 18.81 6.13 -9.84
CA TYR A 162 18.26 6.60 -8.57
C TYR A 162 18.95 5.95 -7.35
N CYS A 163 19.18 4.64 -7.36
CA CYS A 163 19.85 3.94 -6.27
C CYS A 163 21.31 4.40 -6.07
N ILE A 164 22.03 4.67 -7.16
CA ILE A 164 23.40 5.21 -7.12
C ILE A 164 23.40 6.61 -6.51
N ASP A 165 22.53 7.49 -7.00
CA ASP A 165 22.38 8.86 -6.49
C ASP A 165 21.96 8.86 -5.02
N PHE A 166 21.05 7.98 -4.64
CA PHE A 166 20.62 7.81 -3.25
C PHE A 166 21.81 7.42 -2.36
N CYS A 167 22.62 6.44 -2.77
CA CYS A 167 23.82 6.03 -2.02
C CYS A 167 24.82 7.18 -1.85
N ASN A 168 24.99 8.04 -2.86
CA ASN A 168 25.90 9.18 -2.83
C ASN A 168 25.46 10.28 -1.87
N ASN A 169 24.15 10.45 -1.68
CA ASN A 169 23.57 11.49 -0.83
C ASN A 169 23.49 11.13 0.66
N ILE A 170 23.74 9.87 1.05
CA ILE A 170 23.72 9.45 2.45
C ILE A 170 24.94 9.98 3.21
N LYS A 171 24.68 10.79 4.24
CA LYS A 171 25.73 11.44 5.07
C LYS A 171 26.45 10.46 6.00
N GLU A 172 25.72 9.50 6.57
CA GLU A 172 26.29 8.58 7.56
C GLU A 172 26.98 7.39 6.89
N LYS A 173 28.30 7.33 7.01
CA LYS A 173 29.15 6.31 6.33
C LYS A 173 28.79 4.87 6.68
N GLN A 174 28.32 4.59 7.90
CA GLN A 174 27.93 3.23 8.29
C GLN A 174 26.64 2.81 7.58
N GLN A 175 25.63 3.69 7.57
CA GLN A 175 24.38 3.47 6.83
C GLN A 175 24.63 3.39 5.33
N GLN A 176 25.47 4.27 4.78
CA GLN A 176 25.88 4.25 3.38
C GLN A 176 26.50 2.90 3.00
N ASN A 177 27.47 2.39 3.77
CA ASN A 177 28.08 1.09 3.50
C ASN A 177 27.07 -0.06 3.54
N LYS A 178 26.08 -0.02 4.45
CA LYS A 178 25.00 -1.03 4.49
C LYS A 178 24.14 -0.98 3.22
N LEU A 179 23.73 0.22 2.81
CA LEU A 179 22.92 0.41 1.60
C LEU A 179 23.68 0.01 0.33
N VAL A 180 24.94 0.42 0.22
CA VAL A 180 25.81 0.02 -0.90
C VAL A 180 25.93 -1.49 -1.00
N ARG A 181 25.97 -2.23 0.13
CA ARG A 181 25.93 -3.70 0.10
C ARG A 181 24.63 -4.23 -0.50
N PHE A 182 23.48 -3.72 -0.05
CA PHE A 182 22.19 -4.14 -0.58
C PHE A 182 22.05 -3.82 -2.07
N VAL A 183 22.36 -2.59 -2.47
CA VAL A 183 22.35 -2.15 -3.87
C VAL A 183 23.30 -2.99 -4.72
N SER A 184 24.50 -3.31 -4.20
CA SER A 184 25.45 -4.16 -4.92
C SER A 184 24.92 -5.57 -5.15
N VAL A 185 24.22 -6.17 -4.18
CA VAL A 185 23.61 -7.50 -4.34
C VAL A 185 22.43 -7.45 -5.31
N PHE A 186 21.60 -6.41 -5.21
CA PHE A 186 20.50 -6.15 -6.13
C PHE A 186 20.97 -6.04 -7.59
N ILE A 187 21.96 -5.19 -7.87
CA ILE A 187 22.52 -5.01 -9.22
C ILE A 187 23.12 -6.34 -9.73
N GLN A 188 23.80 -7.11 -8.87
CA GLN A 188 24.30 -8.44 -9.26
C GLN A 188 23.17 -9.40 -9.66
N GLN A 189 22.04 -9.37 -8.97
CA GLN A 189 20.87 -10.17 -9.31
C GLN A 189 20.29 -9.75 -10.67
N MET A 190 20.12 -8.45 -10.90
CA MET A 190 19.61 -7.91 -12.16
C MET A 190 20.54 -8.22 -13.35
N LEU A 191 21.86 -8.09 -13.17
CA LEU A 191 22.84 -8.45 -14.20
C LEU A 191 22.78 -9.94 -14.57
N LYS A 192 22.60 -10.83 -13.59
CA LYS A 192 22.45 -12.27 -13.84
C LYS A 192 21.18 -12.60 -14.62
N GLN A 193 20.11 -11.87 -14.35
CA GLN A 193 18.84 -11.99 -15.09
C GLN A 193 18.89 -11.36 -16.48
N LYS A 194 20.02 -10.72 -16.87
CA LYS A 194 20.19 -9.95 -18.11
C LYS A 194 19.13 -8.86 -18.28
N ALA A 195 18.77 -8.24 -17.16
CA ALA A 195 17.70 -7.26 -17.08
C ALA A 195 18.01 -5.99 -17.88
N PHE A 196 19.28 -5.57 -17.87
CA PHE A 196 19.80 -4.43 -18.60
C PHE A 196 21.24 -4.71 -19.03
N VAL A 197 21.59 -4.40 -20.27
CA VAL A 197 22.98 -4.48 -20.76
C VAL A 197 23.20 -3.37 -21.80
N THR A 198 23.29 -2.13 -21.32
CA THR A 198 23.70 -0.98 -22.14
C THR A 198 25.08 -0.52 -21.69
N LYS A 199 25.94 -0.14 -22.64
CA LYS A 199 27.32 0.29 -22.35
C LYS A 199 27.39 1.48 -21.37
N ASP A 200 26.42 2.39 -21.46
CA ASP A 200 26.37 3.58 -20.61
C ASP A 200 26.19 3.21 -19.14
N ILE A 201 25.19 2.37 -18.83
CA ILE A 201 24.97 1.84 -17.46
C ILE A 201 26.17 1.06 -16.95
N LEU A 202 26.81 0.24 -17.79
CA LEU A 202 28.00 -0.51 -17.35
C LEU A 202 29.13 0.45 -16.96
N THR A 203 29.27 1.58 -17.65
CA THR A 203 30.25 2.61 -17.34
C THR A 203 29.92 3.31 -16.01
N ASP A 204 28.65 3.67 -15.79
CA ASP A 204 28.19 4.26 -14.53
C ASP A 204 28.37 3.30 -13.35
N LEU A 205 28.09 2.00 -13.56
CA LEU A 205 28.31 0.96 -12.55
C LEU A 205 29.80 0.74 -12.24
N GLN A 206 30.69 0.89 -13.22
CA GLN A 206 32.13 0.86 -12.97
C GLN A 206 32.57 2.04 -12.12
N ALA A 207 32.09 3.25 -12.42
CA ALA A 207 32.37 4.44 -11.63
C ALA A 207 31.90 4.25 -10.17
N PHE A 208 30.67 3.77 -9.98
CA PHE A 208 30.13 3.40 -8.66
C PHE A 208 31.01 2.37 -7.95
N CYS A 209 31.46 1.33 -8.66
CA CYS A 209 32.31 0.30 -8.06
C CYS A 209 33.69 0.83 -7.61
N ILE A 210 34.24 1.80 -8.33
CA ILE A 210 35.51 2.45 -7.97
C ILE A 210 35.32 3.31 -6.72
N GLU A 211 34.26 4.12 -6.69
CA GLU A 211 33.90 4.98 -5.56
C GLU A 211 33.72 4.18 -4.27
N PHE A 212 32.98 3.08 -4.32
CA PHE A 212 32.67 2.23 -3.17
C PHE A 212 33.55 0.97 -3.05
N SER A 213 34.74 0.98 -3.65
CA SER A 213 35.68 -0.15 -3.69
C SER A 213 36.07 -0.73 -2.31
N LYS A 214 35.88 0.02 -1.23
CA LYS A 214 36.12 -0.44 0.15
C LYS A 214 35.09 -1.45 0.64
N VAL A 215 33.95 -1.58 -0.02
CA VAL A 215 32.89 -2.54 0.34
C VAL A 215 33.14 -3.87 -0.37
N GLY A 216 33.17 -4.98 0.38
CA GLY A 216 33.54 -6.29 -0.15
C GLY A 216 32.60 -6.81 -1.26
N GLU A 217 31.31 -6.51 -1.15
CA GLU A 217 30.27 -6.90 -2.11
C GLU A 217 30.46 -6.22 -3.47
N VAL A 218 30.99 -4.99 -3.48
CA VAL A 218 31.27 -4.22 -4.70
C VAL A 218 32.34 -4.89 -5.55
N SER A 219 33.31 -5.57 -4.92
CA SER A 219 34.34 -6.31 -5.66
C SER A 219 33.75 -7.47 -6.47
N LYS A 220 32.65 -8.08 -6.01
CA LYS A 220 31.94 -9.13 -6.76
C LYS A 220 31.15 -8.52 -7.92
N LEU A 221 30.47 -7.40 -7.67
CA LEU A 221 29.77 -6.64 -8.71
C LEU A 221 30.74 -6.20 -9.83
N PHE A 222 31.88 -5.62 -9.49
CA PHE A 222 32.87 -5.15 -10.46
C PHE A 222 33.35 -6.26 -11.40
N LYS A 223 33.60 -7.46 -10.86
CA LYS A 223 33.98 -8.64 -11.67
C LYS A 223 32.87 -9.05 -12.63
N LEU A 224 31.60 -8.99 -12.19
CA LEU A 224 30.46 -9.31 -13.02
C LEU A 224 30.26 -8.27 -14.12
N VAL A 225 30.36 -6.98 -13.80
CA VAL A 225 30.27 -5.88 -14.78
C VAL A 225 31.33 -6.01 -15.87
N LYS A 226 32.60 -6.25 -15.50
CA LYS A 226 33.66 -6.52 -16.48
C LYS A 226 33.42 -7.77 -17.34
N GLY A 227 32.79 -8.79 -16.77
CA GLY A 227 32.44 -10.01 -17.51
C GLY A 227 31.33 -9.81 -18.55
N GLN A 228 30.52 -8.75 -18.45
CA GLN A 228 29.46 -8.43 -19.41
C GLN A 228 29.95 -7.57 -20.58
N GLU A 229 31.16 -7.01 -20.51
CA GLU A 229 31.72 -6.27 -21.63
C GLU A 229 31.96 -7.25 -22.79
N PRO A 230 31.44 -6.96 -24.00
CA PRO A 230 31.80 -7.76 -25.16
C PRO A 230 33.32 -7.64 -25.31
N THR A 231 34.00 -8.79 -25.18
CA THR A 231 35.42 -8.90 -25.44
C THR A 231 35.61 -8.37 -26.86
N THR A 232 36.13 -7.15 -26.97
CA THR A 232 36.37 -6.53 -28.26
C THR A 232 37.55 -7.30 -28.85
N GLN A 233 37.23 -8.33 -29.65
CA GLN A 233 38.13 -8.95 -30.61
C GLN A 233 37.85 -8.33 -31.98
#